data_AF-A0AAV9C5S8-F1
#
_entry.id   AF-A0AAV9C5S8-F1
#
_cell.length_a   1.000
_cell.length_b   1.000
_cell.length_c   1.000
_cell.angle_alpha   90.00
_cell.angle_beta   90.00
_cell.angle_gamma   90.00
#
_symmetry.space_group_name_H-M   'P 1'
#
loop_
_entity.id
_entity.type
_entity.pdbx_description
1 polymer ?
#
loop_
_entity_poly.entity_id
_entity_poly.type
_entity_poly.pdbx_seq_one_letter_code
_entity_poly.pdbx_strand_id
1 'polypeptide(L)'
;MSSSTATTSHLLHPFHHHHLPKPKSSPPRLRIPLRLRSALSDPRLLQLAEKLEDSVSPSLPLLHNLRLSSSDSILSKSWPTRRDDPFRYTDLSLLKSSQIEPSPPPPSSPLPDEPQLFPNRLYILDGHVIPSLSSLPNLPNGVYVGGISGVPDRIAGSVLDSFSGFRDGDLFWDLNGIGAPDVAVVYVPEGCRVEEPLHLKYVFGGGGGGGGGERRLAVSNPRVLVVVERGGEIGIVEEFGGGGDGFYWANSVAEVAIGEGGRVSHSYVQRQELGSAHTKWTLVRQGLSSTYELVEISTGGKLSRHNLHIQQLGPDTVTELSSFHMSRSDQLLDLHSKLELDHPRGYARQLHKCVVSHSSGKVVFDGNIQVNREFGVPRTLSKTNPSYSYFSKRGFPPKPIELHGIVGAN
;
A
#
# COMPACT_ATOMS: atom_id res chain seq x y z
N MET A 1 -87.09 77.67 25.55
CA MET A 1 -85.61 77.69 25.59
C MET A 1 -85.10 76.35 26.07
N SER A 2 -84.66 75.49 25.14
CA SER A 2 -83.66 74.42 25.32
C SER A 2 -83.70 73.55 24.05
N SER A 3 -82.60 73.47 23.32
CA SER A 3 -82.48 72.64 22.11
C SER A 3 -81.13 71.91 22.08
N SER A 4 -81.21 70.70 22.61
CA SER A 4 -80.60 69.41 22.27
C SER A 4 -79.88 69.17 20.92
N THR A 5 -78.83 68.31 21.02
CA THR A 5 -78.32 67.25 20.08
C THR A 5 -77.69 67.66 18.73
N ALA A 6 -76.73 66.97 18.10
CA ALA A 6 -75.77 65.90 18.43
C ALA A 6 -74.76 65.76 17.23
N THR A 7 -73.54 65.32 17.54
CA THR A 7 -72.54 64.50 16.78
C THR A 7 -72.48 64.54 15.23
N THR A 8 -71.27 64.73 14.64
CA THR A 8 -70.47 63.73 13.85
C THR A 8 -69.35 64.40 13.01
N SER A 9 -68.29 63.62 12.76
CA SER A 9 -66.91 63.88 12.29
C SER A 9 -66.64 64.68 11.02
N HIS A 10 -65.52 65.41 11.03
CA HIS A 10 -64.72 65.82 9.88
C HIS A 10 -63.25 65.43 10.11
N LEU A 11 -62.50 65.05 9.07
CA LEU A 11 -61.35 65.81 8.54
C LEU A 11 -60.50 65.02 7.53
N LEU A 12 -60.68 65.41 6.26
CA LEU A 12 -59.72 65.76 5.20
C LEU A 12 -58.32 65.09 5.13
N HIS A 13 -58.07 64.51 3.95
CA HIS A 13 -56.78 64.05 3.41
C HIS A 13 -55.87 65.21 2.93
N PRO A 14 -54.53 65.04 2.98
CA PRO A 14 -53.58 65.85 2.22
C PRO A 14 -52.80 65.09 1.12
N PHE A 15 -52.55 65.79 0.01
CA PHE A 15 -51.46 65.59 -0.98
C PHE A 15 -50.17 66.26 -0.43
N HIS A 16 -48.90 66.02 -0.80
CA HIS A 16 -48.18 65.31 -1.87
C HIS A 16 -46.71 65.22 -1.39
N HIS A 17 -45.95 64.15 -1.71
CA HIS A 17 -44.49 64.23 -1.82
C HIS A 17 -43.95 63.22 -2.86
N HIS A 18 -43.17 63.72 -3.83
CA HIS A 18 -42.45 62.94 -4.83
C HIS A 18 -41.22 62.24 -4.20
N HIS A 19 -41.08 60.93 -4.42
CA HIS A 19 -39.86 60.18 -4.14
C HIS A 19 -39.29 59.53 -5.40
N LEU A 20 -38.00 59.79 -5.62
CA LEU A 20 -37.12 59.21 -6.65
C LEU A 20 -37.03 57.67 -6.54
N PRO A 21 -36.79 56.95 -7.65
CA PRO A 21 -36.74 55.49 -7.67
C PRO A 21 -35.50 54.95 -6.95
N LYS A 22 -35.71 53.97 -6.06
CA LYS A 22 -34.65 53.25 -5.34
C LYS A 22 -33.85 52.32 -6.29
N PRO A 23 -32.53 52.16 -6.08
CA PRO A 23 -31.70 51.29 -6.91
C PRO A 23 -32.03 49.81 -6.69
N LYS A 24 -32.10 49.06 -7.80
CA LYS A 24 -32.32 47.62 -7.83
C LYS A 24 -31.21 46.90 -7.04
N SER A 25 -31.61 46.03 -6.13
CA SER A 25 -30.77 45.21 -5.27
C SER A 25 -29.92 44.20 -6.07
N SER A 26 -28.60 44.29 -5.86
CA SER A 26 -27.53 43.28 -5.95
C SER A 26 -27.51 42.27 -7.11
N PRO A 27 -26.37 42.10 -7.82
CA PRO A 27 -26.21 41.04 -8.81
C PRO A 27 -26.32 39.66 -8.13
N PRO A 28 -26.71 38.61 -8.88
CA PRO A 28 -26.77 37.27 -8.33
C PRO A 28 -25.38 36.90 -7.81
N ARG A 29 -25.28 36.52 -6.52
CA ARG A 29 -24.08 35.87 -6.01
C ARG A 29 -23.88 34.62 -6.85
N LEU A 30 -22.85 34.61 -7.68
CA LEU A 30 -22.31 33.39 -8.27
C LEU A 30 -22.07 32.42 -7.11
N ARG A 31 -22.97 31.44 -6.96
CA ARG A 31 -22.71 30.26 -6.14
C ARG A 31 -21.63 29.50 -6.89
N ILE A 32 -20.38 29.76 -6.52
CA ILE A 32 -19.26 28.90 -6.87
C ILE A 32 -19.67 27.49 -6.42
N PRO A 33 -19.66 26.47 -7.30
CA PRO A 33 -19.94 25.11 -6.89
C PRO A 33 -18.99 24.75 -5.74
N LEU A 34 -19.48 24.03 -4.73
CA LEU A 34 -18.68 23.46 -3.63
C LEU A 34 -17.67 22.38 -4.09
N ARG A 35 -17.27 22.39 -5.37
CA ARG A 35 -16.22 21.59 -6.00
C ARG A 35 -15.10 22.50 -6.49
N LEU A 36 -14.47 23.19 -5.54
CA LEU A 36 -13.12 23.76 -5.68
C LEU A 36 -12.64 24.17 -4.28
N ARG A 37 -12.71 23.22 -3.33
CA ARG A 37 -11.58 23.13 -2.40
C ARG A 37 -10.48 22.51 -3.24
N SER A 38 -9.61 23.35 -3.79
CA SER A 38 -8.27 22.90 -4.16
C SER A 38 -7.77 22.08 -2.98
N ALA A 39 -7.39 20.83 -3.25
CA ALA A 39 -6.75 19.97 -2.26
C ALA A 39 -5.52 20.73 -1.75
N LEU A 40 -5.66 21.40 -0.62
CA LEU A 40 -4.50 21.81 0.15
C LEU A 40 -3.97 20.49 0.70
N SER A 41 -2.83 20.06 0.16
CA SER A 41 -2.12 18.87 0.57
C SER A 41 -2.00 18.85 2.10
N ASP A 42 -2.15 17.69 2.71
CA ASP A 42 -2.02 17.51 4.17
C ASP A 42 -0.61 17.99 4.60
N PRO A 43 -0.48 19.09 5.39
CA PRO A 43 0.83 19.68 5.68
C PRO A 43 1.79 18.72 6.36
N ARG A 44 1.25 17.78 7.15
CA ARG A 44 2.07 16.77 7.81
C ARG A 44 2.56 15.71 6.84
N LEU A 45 1.72 15.32 5.88
CA LEU A 45 2.12 14.40 4.83
C LEU A 45 3.24 15.01 3.98
N LEU A 46 3.11 16.29 3.60
CA LEU A 46 4.14 17.02 2.87
C LEU A 46 5.45 17.14 3.67
N GLN A 47 5.37 17.47 4.96
CA GLN A 47 6.56 17.54 5.82
C GLN A 47 7.27 16.18 5.93
N LEU A 48 6.52 15.08 6.00
CA LEU A 48 7.11 13.75 5.98
C LEU A 48 7.74 13.43 4.62
N ALA A 49 7.08 13.78 3.52
CA ALA A 49 7.62 13.59 2.17
C ALA A 49 8.93 14.36 1.97
N GLU A 50 9.00 15.62 2.41
CA GLU A 50 10.22 16.45 2.37
C GLU A 50 11.37 15.81 3.17
N LYS A 51 11.11 15.37 4.41
CA LYS A 51 12.12 14.65 5.21
C LYS A 51 12.62 13.38 4.54
N LEU A 52 11.72 12.63 3.90
CA LEU A 52 12.10 11.42 3.16
C LEU A 52 12.98 11.75 1.95
N GLU A 53 12.63 12.78 1.18
CA GLU A 53 13.40 13.25 0.03
C GLU A 53 14.80 13.75 0.44
N ASP A 54 14.89 14.51 1.53
CA ASP A 54 16.16 14.96 2.10
C ASP A 54 17.05 13.78 2.54
N SER A 55 16.44 12.75 3.14
CA SER A 55 17.18 11.59 3.66
C SER A 55 17.88 10.73 2.60
N VAL A 56 17.46 10.86 1.34
CA VAL A 56 17.98 10.09 0.19
C VAL A 56 18.70 10.98 -0.83
N SER A 57 19.04 12.21 -0.44
CA SER A 57 19.76 13.17 -1.28
C SER A 57 21.29 13.06 -1.10
N PRO A 58 22.10 13.05 -2.18
CA PRO A 58 21.69 13.14 -3.58
C PRO A 58 21.04 11.83 -4.08
N SER A 59 19.98 11.96 -4.89
CA SER A 59 19.26 10.81 -5.43
C SER A 59 20.07 10.05 -6.48
N LEU A 60 19.92 8.72 -6.50
CA LEU A 60 20.35 7.89 -7.63
C LEU A 60 19.61 8.33 -8.91
N PRO A 61 20.32 8.59 -10.03
CA PRO A 61 19.69 9.02 -11.28
C PRO A 61 18.62 8.04 -11.80
N LEU A 62 18.84 6.74 -11.61
CA LEU A 62 17.91 5.68 -12.03
C LEU A 62 16.56 5.74 -11.28
N LEU A 63 16.49 6.39 -10.11
CA LEU A 63 15.27 6.54 -9.32
C LEU A 63 14.56 7.87 -9.54
N HIS A 64 15.10 8.76 -10.37
CA HIS A 64 14.57 10.11 -10.57
C HIS A 64 13.10 10.12 -11.00
N ASN A 65 12.72 9.29 -11.98
CA ASN A 65 11.34 9.23 -12.46
C ASN A 65 10.36 8.67 -11.42
N LEU A 66 10.82 7.69 -10.63
CA LEU A 66 10.04 7.14 -9.52
C LEU A 66 9.77 8.22 -8.47
N ARG A 67 10.80 8.96 -8.06
CA ARG A 67 10.65 10.05 -7.08
C ARG A 67 9.75 11.15 -7.61
N LEU A 68 10.00 11.64 -8.83
CA LEU A 68 9.18 12.70 -9.42
C LEU A 68 7.71 12.32 -9.50
N SER A 69 7.39 11.13 -10.00
CA SER A 69 5.99 10.68 -10.09
C SER A 69 5.33 10.51 -8.72
N SER A 70 6.09 10.05 -7.73
CA SER A 70 5.59 9.89 -6.36
C SER A 70 5.37 11.24 -5.66
N SER A 71 6.31 12.17 -5.81
CA SER A 71 6.20 13.54 -5.30
C SER A 71 5.05 14.31 -5.96
N ASP A 72 4.81 14.13 -7.26
CA ASP A 72 3.65 14.75 -7.93
C ASP A 72 2.32 14.20 -7.40
N SER A 73 2.24 12.87 -7.25
CA SER A 73 1.04 12.19 -6.76
C SER A 73 0.68 12.59 -5.31
N ILE A 74 1.69 12.75 -4.44
CA ILE A 74 1.48 13.08 -3.03
C ILE A 74 0.79 14.44 -2.83
N LEU A 75 0.98 15.40 -3.74
CA LEU A 75 0.38 16.74 -3.66
C LEU A 75 -1.15 16.68 -3.63
N SER A 76 -1.73 15.65 -4.22
CA SER A 76 -3.19 15.45 -4.30
C SER A 76 -3.74 14.53 -3.20
N LYS A 77 -2.88 13.93 -2.37
CA LYS A 77 -3.28 12.95 -1.35
C LYS A 77 -3.38 13.58 0.05
N SER A 78 -4.12 12.89 0.91
CA SER A 78 -4.28 13.25 2.33
C SER A 78 -4.20 12.00 3.18
N TRP A 79 -3.94 12.15 4.48
CA TRP A 79 -3.86 10.98 5.33
C TRP A 79 -5.22 10.28 5.51
N PRO A 80 -5.36 8.99 5.16
CA PRO A 80 -6.61 8.27 5.18
C PRO A 80 -7.25 8.22 6.57
N THR A 81 -8.56 8.18 6.55
CA THR A 81 -9.41 8.09 7.71
C THR A 81 -10.29 6.87 7.57
N ARG A 82 -10.90 6.44 8.67
CA ARG A 82 -11.91 5.37 8.63
C ARG A 82 -13.20 5.76 7.87
N ARG A 83 -13.28 6.98 7.33
CA ARG A 83 -14.36 7.41 6.43
C ARG A 83 -14.04 7.10 4.96
N ASP A 84 -12.77 6.96 4.64
CA ASP A 84 -12.31 6.55 3.33
C ASP A 84 -12.53 5.05 3.21
N ASP A 85 -13.25 4.64 2.17
CA ASP A 85 -13.73 3.26 2.01
C ASP A 85 -12.60 2.22 2.11
N PRO A 86 -11.43 2.39 1.43
CA PRO A 86 -10.32 1.43 1.53
C PRO A 86 -9.67 1.33 2.92
N PHE A 87 -9.95 2.28 3.82
CA PHE A 87 -9.36 2.38 5.16
C PHE A 87 -10.40 2.32 6.27
N ARG A 88 -11.66 1.99 5.95
CA ARG A 88 -12.77 1.95 6.91
C ARG A 88 -12.44 1.12 8.15
N TYR A 89 -11.74 0.01 7.95
CA TYR A 89 -11.40 -0.95 9.00
C TYR A 89 -9.96 -0.82 9.51
N THR A 90 -9.17 0.09 8.94
CA THR A 90 -7.74 0.23 9.19
C THR A 90 -7.49 1.45 10.08
N ASP A 91 -7.09 1.21 11.32
CA ASP A 91 -6.77 2.29 12.24
C ASP A 91 -5.33 2.77 12.07
N LEU A 92 -5.16 3.89 11.36
CA LEU A 92 -3.85 4.53 11.18
C LEU A 92 -3.46 5.45 12.34
N SER A 93 -4.18 5.44 13.47
CA SER A 93 -3.85 6.29 14.63
C SER A 93 -2.43 6.10 15.14
N LEU A 94 -1.89 4.87 15.09
CA LEU A 94 -0.49 4.60 15.44
C LEU A 94 0.49 5.48 14.67
N LEU A 95 0.31 5.59 13.35
CA LEU A 95 1.14 6.43 12.50
C LEU A 95 0.79 7.92 12.71
N LYS A 96 -0.51 8.25 12.76
CA LYS A 96 -0.98 9.63 13.01
C LYS A 96 -0.61 10.18 14.38
N SER A 97 -0.35 9.40 15.41
CA SER A 97 0.02 9.94 16.72
C SER A 97 1.53 9.95 16.95
N SER A 98 2.32 9.39 16.03
CA SER A 98 3.76 9.24 16.21
C SER A 98 4.54 10.35 15.50
N GLN A 99 5.69 10.69 16.07
CA GLN A 99 6.74 11.43 15.36
C GLN A 99 7.44 10.44 14.42
N ILE A 100 7.31 10.66 13.11
CA ILE A 100 7.89 9.78 12.09
C ILE A 100 9.13 10.48 11.55
N GLU A 101 10.26 9.79 11.59
CA GLU A 101 11.54 10.25 11.06
C GLU A 101 12.12 9.19 10.13
N PRO A 102 12.80 9.56 9.03
CA PRO A 102 13.51 8.59 8.20
C PRO A 102 14.50 7.76 9.02
N SER A 103 14.60 6.47 8.74
CA SER A 103 15.61 5.62 9.35
C SER A 103 17.01 6.09 8.93
N PRO A 104 17.98 6.16 9.86
CA PRO A 104 19.36 6.44 9.48
C PRO A 104 19.90 5.33 8.58
N PRO A 105 20.93 5.61 7.77
CA PRO A 105 21.63 4.57 7.02
C PRO A 105 22.12 3.45 7.94
N PRO A 106 22.07 2.19 7.49
CA PRO A 106 22.41 1.06 8.35
C PRO A 106 23.88 1.13 8.80
N PRO A 107 24.16 0.80 10.07
CA PRO A 107 25.53 0.80 10.57
C PRO A 107 26.36 -0.31 9.90
N SER A 108 27.68 -0.12 9.82
CA SER A 108 28.60 -1.11 9.24
C SER A 108 28.79 -2.37 10.11
N SER A 109 28.11 -2.46 11.25
CA SER A 109 28.22 -3.59 12.18
C SER A 109 27.50 -4.83 11.65
N PRO A 110 28.01 -6.04 11.95
CA PRO A 110 27.35 -7.28 11.55
C PRO A 110 25.97 -7.39 12.22
N LEU A 111 25.01 -7.90 11.45
CA LEU A 111 23.73 -8.32 12.00
C LEU A 111 23.91 -9.49 12.97
N PRO A 112 22.95 -9.73 13.88
CA PRO A 112 22.91 -10.96 14.66
C PRO A 112 23.04 -12.18 13.76
N ASP A 113 23.84 -13.16 14.20
CA ASP A 113 24.05 -14.41 13.48
C ASP A 113 22.76 -15.24 13.50
N GLU A 114 21.97 -15.16 12.43
CA GLU A 114 20.77 -15.96 12.24
C GLU A 114 21.08 -17.16 11.33
N PRO A 115 20.56 -18.37 11.64
CA PRO A 115 20.81 -19.55 10.83
C PRO A 115 20.45 -19.32 9.36
N GLN A 116 21.37 -19.67 8.47
CA GLN A 116 21.16 -19.57 7.04
C GLN A 116 20.26 -20.72 6.56
N LEU A 117 18.95 -20.49 6.56
CA LEU A 117 17.93 -21.44 6.08
C LEU A 117 17.89 -21.55 4.54
N PHE A 118 18.39 -20.54 3.84
CA PHE A 118 18.33 -20.45 2.38
C PHE A 118 19.71 -20.16 1.80
N PRO A 119 20.15 -20.91 0.77
CA PRO A 119 21.47 -20.71 0.17
C PRO A 119 21.58 -19.34 -0.52
N ASN A 120 20.55 -18.95 -1.28
CA ASN A 120 20.46 -17.64 -1.91
C ASN A 120 19.70 -16.67 -1.00
N ARG A 121 20.39 -15.71 -0.39
CA ARG A 121 19.84 -14.70 0.52
C ARG A 121 20.37 -13.31 0.19
N LEU A 122 19.46 -12.37 -0.01
CA LEU A 122 19.74 -10.94 -0.11
C LEU A 122 19.26 -10.24 1.16
N TYR A 123 20.14 -9.49 1.83
CA TYR A 123 19.76 -8.65 2.97
C TYR A 123 19.41 -7.24 2.53
N ILE A 124 18.28 -6.75 3.04
CA ILE A 124 17.78 -5.40 2.83
C ILE A 124 17.61 -4.76 4.22
N LEU A 125 18.47 -3.80 4.56
CA LEU A 125 18.50 -3.15 5.88
C LEU A 125 17.98 -1.72 5.76
N ASP A 126 16.85 -1.44 6.40
CA ASP A 126 16.18 -0.13 6.38
C ASP A 126 16.00 0.43 4.94
N GLY A 127 15.86 -0.46 3.96
CA GLY A 127 15.71 -0.14 2.54
C GLY A 127 16.97 -0.20 1.69
N HIS A 128 18.15 -0.38 2.28
CA HIS A 128 19.42 -0.50 1.55
C HIS A 128 19.75 -1.96 1.26
N VAL A 129 20.17 -2.28 0.04
CA VAL A 129 20.72 -3.59 -0.28
C VAL A 129 22.13 -3.72 0.33
N ILE A 130 22.40 -4.81 1.05
CA ILE A 130 23.70 -5.02 1.71
C ILE A 130 24.42 -6.25 1.11
N PRO A 131 25.22 -6.07 0.05
CA PRO A 131 25.93 -7.17 -0.61
C PRO A 131 26.87 -7.94 0.33
N SER A 132 27.53 -7.26 1.27
CA SER A 132 28.50 -7.86 2.19
C SER A 132 27.90 -8.87 3.17
N LEU A 133 26.60 -8.78 3.45
CA LEU A 133 25.87 -9.74 4.28
C LEU A 133 25.11 -10.77 3.45
N SER A 134 25.01 -10.55 2.15
CA SER A 134 24.24 -11.39 1.22
C SER A 134 25.09 -12.55 0.70
N SER A 135 24.44 -13.68 0.43
CA SER A 135 25.07 -14.89 -0.08
C SER A 135 24.25 -15.44 -1.21
N LEU A 136 24.83 -15.55 -2.41
CA LEU A 136 24.11 -15.89 -3.65
C LEU A 136 24.89 -16.94 -4.47
N PRO A 137 25.32 -18.07 -3.87
CA PRO A 137 26.26 -18.99 -4.52
C PRO A 137 25.65 -19.79 -5.68
N ASN A 138 24.32 -19.93 -5.72
CA ASN A 138 23.63 -20.89 -6.59
C ASN A 138 22.78 -20.18 -7.67
N LEU A 139 23.12 -18.95 -8.05
CA LEU A 139 22.41 -18.25 -9.12
C LEU A 139 22.87 -18.75 -10.50
N PRO A 140 21.94 -19.12 -11.41
CA PRO A 140 22.28 -19.46 -12.78
C PRO A 140 22.94 -18.29 -13.54
N ASN A 141 23.68 -18.63 -14.60
CA ASN A 141 24.26 -17.62 -15.48
C ASN A 141 23.19 -16.68 -16.05
N GLY A 142 23.45 -15.38 -15.96
CA GLY A 142 22.56 -14.33 -16.48
C GLY A 142 21.53 -13.82 -15.47
N VAL A 143 21.24 -14.57 -14.40
CA VAL A 143 20.40 -14.09 -13.29
C VAL A 143 21.14 -12.97 -12.56
N TYR A 144 20.41 -11.90 -12.22
CA TYR A 144 20.94 -10.80 -11.44
C TYR A 144 20.13 -10.61 -10.16
N VAL A 145 20.82 -10.45 -9.04
CA VAL A 145 20.23 -10.12 -7.73
C VAL A 145 21.15 -9.10 -7.06
N GLY A 146 20.66 -7.88 -6.83
CA GLY A 146 21.46 -6.81 -6.23
C GLY A 146 20.74 -5.46 -6.21
N GLY A 147 21.42 -4.39 -5.82
CA GLY A 147 20.88 -3.03 -5.86
C GLY A 147 20.86 -2.44 -7.28
N ILE A 148 19.96 -1.50 -7.56
CA ILE A 148 19.72 -0.99 -8.92
C ILE A 148 20.97 -0.40 -9.58
N SER A 149 21.86 0.20 -8.79
CA SER A 149 23.13 0.77 -9.28
C SER A 149 24.12 -0.28 -9.80
N GLY A 150 23.94 -1.55 -9.43
CA GLY A 150 24.78 -2.66 -9.90
C GLY A 150 24.21 -3.40 -11.11
N VAL A 151 23.07 -2.97 -11.66
CA VAL A 151 22.43 -3.61 -12.80
C VAL A 151 23.34 -3.48 -14.02
N PRO A 152 23.74 -4.59 -14.68
CA PRO A 152 24.59 -4.54 -15.86
C PRO A 152 23.91 -3.85 -17.05
N ASP A 153 24.67 -3.08 -17.83
CA ASP A 153 24.18 -2.34 -19.02
C ASP A 153 23.33 -3.18 -19.97
N ARG A 154 23.74 -4.45 -20.17
CA ARG A 154 23.03 -5.40 -21.05
C ARG A 154 21.58 -5.69 -20.66
N ILE A 155 21.19 -5.50 -19.40
CA ILE A 155 19.81 -5.72 -18.91
C ILE A 155 19.17 -4.44 -18.35
N ALA A 156 19.90 -3.32 -18.30
CA ALA A 156 19.43 -2.08 -17.71
C ALA A 156 18.15 -1.55 -18.39
N GLY A 157 18.06 -1.65 -19.73
CA GLY A 157 16.85 -1.30 -20.47
C GLY A 157 15.63 -2.11 -20.03
N SER A 158 15.73 -3.45 -20.04
CA SER A 158 14.64 -4.33 -19.61
C SER A 158 14.21 -4.09 -18.17
N VAL A 159 15.16 -3.83 -17.26
CA VAL A 159 14.87 -3.51 -15.85
C VAL A 159 14.12 -2.19 -15.74
N LEU A 160 14.57 -1.14 -16.44
CA LEU A 160 13.93 0.18 -16.39
C LEU A 160 12.52 0.16 -17.01
N ASP A 161 12.35 -0.54 -18.13
CA ASP A 161 11.05 -0.70 -18.80
C ASP A 161 10.07 -1.57 -17.99
N SER A 162 10.58 -2.35 -17.04
CA SER A 162 9.77 -3.21 -16.17
C SER A 162 9.16 -2.47 -14.96
N PHE A 163 9.57 -1.24 -14.67
CA PHE A 163 8.83 -0.41 -13.73
C PHE A 163 7.43 -0.14 -14.28
N SER A 164 6.41 -0.41 -13.47
CA SER A 164 5.02 -0.38 -13.93
C SER A 164 4.50 1.00 -14.35
N GLY A 165 5.13 2.07 -13.84
CA GLY A 165 4.56 3.41 -13.92
C GLY A 165 3.20 3.53 -13.21
N PHE A 166 2.89 2.60 -12.29
CA PHE A 166 1.61 2.48 -11.59
C PHE A 166 1.27 3.74 -10.80
N ARG A 167 0.06 4.28 -11.05
CA ARG A 167 -0.43 5.55 -10.46
C ARG A 167 -1.60 5.38 -9.49
N ASP A 168 -2.22 4.19 -9.43
CA ASP A 168 -3.38 3.95 -8.58
C ASP A 168 -3.00 3.57 -7.13
N GLY A 169 -1.71 3.60 -6.80
CA GLY A 169 -1.23 3.37 -5.44
C GLY A 169 -1.80 4.38 -4.45
N ASP A 170 -1.92 3.99 -3.18
CA ASP A 170 -2.27 4.92 -2.11
C ASP A 170 -1.07 5.82 -1.71
N LEU A 171 -1.16 6.55 -0.60
CA LEU A 171 -0.05 7.39 -0.17
C LEU A 171 1.20 6.59 0.24
N PHE A 172 1.04 5.34 0.67
CA PHE A 172 2.15 4.52 1.17
C PHE A 172 3.05 4.06 0.02
N TRP A 173 2.44 3.81 -1.15
CA TRP A 173 3.15 3.63 -2.41
C TRP A 173 4.03 4.83 -2.74
N ASP A 174 3.47 6.05 -2.69
CA ASP A 174 4.20 7.27 -3.02
C ASP A 174 5.29 7.60 -2.00
N LEU A 175 4.99 7.52 -0.69
CA LEU A 175 6.00 7.75 0.35
C LEU A 175 7.17 6.78 0.21
N ASN A 176 6.91 5.54 -0.21
CA ASN A 176 7.98 4.61 -0.54
C ASN A 176 8.77 5.08 -1.76
N GLY A 177 8.11 5.49 -2.85
CA GLY A 177 8.79 6.01 -4.03
C GLY A 177 9.63 7.26 -3.76
N ILE A 178 9.17 8.16 -2.88
CA ILE A 178 9.92 9.36 -2.44
C ILE A 178 11.10 8.96 -1.55
N GLY A 179 10.90 8.03 -0.62
CA GLY A 179 11.86 7.73 0.45
C GLY A 179 12.70 6.47 0.27
N ALA A 180 12.57 5.73 -0.84
CA ALA A 180 13.35 4.51 -1.07
C ALA A 180 14.83 4.87 -1.32
N PRO A 181 15.79 4.39 -0.52
CA PRO A 181 17.20 4.73 -0.72
C PRO A 181 17.85 3.93 -1.86
N ASP A 182 17.33 2.74 -2.15
CA ASP A 182 17.76 1.84 -3.21
C ASP A 182 16.54 1.03 -3.71
N VAL A 183 16.71 0.31 -4.82
CA VAL A 183 15.77 -0.71 -5.30
C VAL A 183 16.52 -2.02 -5.45
N ALA A 184 16.12 -3.06 -4.73
CA ALA A 184 16.63 -4.40 -4.98
C ALA A 184 16.03 -4.93 -6.27
N VAL A 185 16.88 -5.33 -7.22
CA VAL A 185 16.49 -5.89 -8.50
C VAL A 185 16.77 -7.38 -8.51
N VAL A 186 15.76 -8.15 -8.90
CA VAL A 186 15.86 -9.58 -9.20
C VAL A 186 15.48 -9.75 -10.67
N TYR A 187 16.43 -10.15 -11.51
CA TYR A 187 16.20 -10.36 -12.94
C TYR A 187 16.49 -11.81 -13.31
N VAL A 188 15.50 -12.48 -13.91
CA VAL A 188 15.57 -13.86 -14.39
C VAL A 188 15.45 -13.84 -15.91
N PRO A 189 16.50 -14.25 -16.65
CA PRO A 189 16.49 -14.26 -18.12
C PRO A 189 15.45 -15.20 -18.72
N GLU A 190 15.21 -15.03 -20.02
CA GLU A 190 14.31 -15.89 -20.79
C GLU A 190 14.67 -17.38 -20.63
N GLY A 191 13.66 -18.20 -20.36
CA GLY A 191 13.79 -19.65 -20.21
C GLY A 191 14.66 -20.12 -19.05
N CYS A 192 15.13 -19.20 -18.19
CA CYS A 192 16.00 -19.53 -17.08
C CYS A 192 15.19 -19.98 -15.86
N ARG A 193 15.58 -21.12 -15.28
CA ARG A 193 14.99 -21.65 -14.06
C ARG A 193 15.96 -21.52 -12.90
N VAL A 194 15.54 -20.81 -11.85
CA VAL A 194 16.27 -20.71 -10.59
C VAL A 194 15.76 -21.81 -9.65
N GLU A 195 16.55 -22.88 -9.49
CA GLU A 195 16.15 -24.07 -8.72
C GLU A 195 15.98 -23.80 -7.21
N GLU A 196 16.91 -23.01 -6.64
CA GLU A 196 16.90 -22.65 -5.22
C GLU A 196 16.19 -21.31 -5.00
N PRO A 197 15.22 -21.21 -4.06
CA PRO A 197 14.49 -19.98 -3.85
C PRO A 197 15.41 -18.86 -3.36
N LEU A 198 15.13 -17.65 -3.82
CA LEU A 198 15.78 -16.43 -3.36
C LEU A 198 15.09 -15.91 -2.11
N HIS A 199 15.83 -15.83 -1.00
CA HIS A 199 15.36 -15.23 0.25
C HIS A 199 15.68 -13.74 0.33
N LEU A 200 14.66 -12.90 0.32
CA LEU A 200 14.72 -11.47 0.57
C LEU A 200 14.46 -11.22 2.07
N LYS A 201 15.54 -10.97 2.83
CA LYS A 201 15.48 -10.77 4.27
C LYS A 201 15.48 -9.27 4.59
N TYR A 202 14.34 -8.78 5.06
CA TYR A 202 14.17 -7.38 5.47
C TYR A 202 14.43 -7.23 6.96
N VAL A 203 15.41 -6.40 7.30
CA VAL A 203 15.82 -6.11 8.68
C VAL A 203 15.66 -4.63 8.95
N PHE A 204 15.17 -4.30 10.14
CA PHE A 204 14.85 -2.93 10.53
C PHE A 204 15.67 -2.56 11.76
N GLY A 205 16.52 -1.55 11.65
CA GLY A 205 17.50 -1.18 12.67
C GLY A 205 16.88 -0.74 14.00
N GLY A 206 15.62 -0.29 13.99
CA GLY A 206 14.98 0.34 15.15
C GLY A 206 15.65 1.67 15.51
N GLY A 207 15.08 2.38 16.48
CA GLY A 207 15.48 3.76 16.80
C GLY A 207 14.32 4.62 17.32
N GLY A 208 13.13 4.05 17.42
CA GLY A 208 11.98 4.65 18.07
C GLY A 208 11.97 4.41 19.57
N GLY A 209 12.58 5.30 20.33
CA GLY A 209 12.42 5.27 21.80
C GLY A 209 10.96 5.51 22.22
N GLY A 210 10.47 4.72 23.18
CA GLY A 210 9.20 4.94 23.91
C GLY A 210 9.37 5.70 25.23
N GLY A 211 10.52 6.31 25.49
CA GLY A 211 10.80 7.07 26.70
C GLY A 211 10.40 8.54 26.56
N GLY A 212 9.57 9.06 27.48
CA GLY A 212 9.28 10.50 27.57
C GLY A 212 7.94 10.96 26.97
N GLY A 213 6.93 10.09 26.84
CA GLY A 213 5.55 10.49 26.51
C GLY A 213 5.24 10.67 25.02
N GLU A 214 6.25 10.82 24.15
CA GLU A 214 6.08 10.89 22.70
C GLU A 214 6.63 9.63 22.01
N ARG A 215 5.82 8.99 21.16
CA ARG A 215 6.22 7.80 20.40
C ARG A 215 6.92 8.20 19.11
N ARG A 216 8.18 7.82 18.95
CA ARG A 216 8.95 7.97 17.71
C ARG A 216 8.91 6.69 16.89
N LEU A 217 8.79 6.82 15.57
CA LEU A 217 8.89 5.71 14.62
C LEU A 217 9.93 6.06 13.56
N ALA A 218 11.01 5.29 13.49
CA ALA A 218 11.90 5.32 12.33
C ALA A 218 11.18 4.67 11.13
N VAL A 219 11.06 5.38 10.01
CA VAL A 219 10.46 4.85 8.78
C VAL A 219 11.54 4.39 7.81
N SER A 220 11.40 3.17 7.31
CA SER A 220 12.23 2.59 6.25
C SER A 220 11.38 2.30 5.02
N ASN A 221 11.91 2.57 3.83
CA ASN A 221 11.20 2.39 2.56
C ASN A 221 11.88 1.37 1.63
N PRO A 222 11.94 0.08 1.99
CA PRO A 222 12.49 -0.94 1.09
C PRO A 222 11.64 -1.09 -0.17
N ARG A 223 12.28 -1.14 -1.33
CA ARG A 223 11.61 -1.38 -2.62
C ARG A 223 12.31 -2.48 -3.40
N VAL A 224 11.53 -3.38 -3.98
CA VAL A 224 12.03 -4.50 -4.79
C VAL A 224 11.34 -4.52 -6.14
N LEU A 225 12.13 -4.76 -7.19
CA LEU A 225 11.64 -5.06 -8.53
C LEU A 225 12.09 -6.46 -8.93
N VAL A 226 11.13 -7.33 -9.20
CA VAL A 226 11.33 -8.67 -9.74
C VAL A 226 10.91 -8.67 -11.19
N VAL A 227 11.83 -9.06 -12.07
CA VAL A 227 11.61 -9.19 -13.51
C VAL A 227 11.89 -10.64 -13.89
N VAL A 228 10.86 -11.34 -14.33
CA VAL A 228 10.98 -12.69 -14.86
C VAL A 228 10.62 -12.64 -16.32
N GLU A 229 11.62 -12.77 -17.18
CA GLU A 229 11.42 -12.76 -18.63
C GLU A 229 10.62 -13.98 -19.11
N ARG A 230 10.33 -14.02 -20.42
CA ARG A 230 9.55 -15.09 -21.05
C ARG A 230 10.04 -16.48 -20.61
N GLY A 231 9.14 -17.32 -20.11
CA GLY A 231 9.43 -18.69 -19.67
C GLY A 231 10.43 -18.82 -18.50
N GLY A 232 10.81 -17.72 -17.85
CA GLY A 232 11.66 -17.75 -16.66
C GLY A 232 10.90 -18.28 -15.44
N GLU A 233 11.61 -18.90 -14.50
CA GLU A 233 11.03 -19.44 -13.27
C GLU A 233 11.87 -19.10 -12.04
N ILE A 234 11.23 -18.67 -10.96
CA ILE A 234 11.89 -18.41 -9.68
C ILE A 234 10.96 -18.61 -8.47
N GLY A 235 11.51 -19.14 -7.38
CA GLY A 235 10.93 -19.07 -6.05
C GLY A 235 11.48 -17.87 -5.27
N ILE A 236 10.61 -17.10 -4.61
CA ILE A 236 10.97 -15.95 -3.79
C ILE A 236 10.40 -16.15 -2.39
N VAL A 237 11.21 -15.89 -1.37
CA VAL A 237 10.79 -15.85 0.03
C VAL A 237 11.05 -14.45 0.56
N GLU A 238 10.01 -13.66 0.81
CA GLU A 238 10.11 -12.41 1.54
C GLU A 238 9.93 -12.67 3.04
N GLU A 239 10.93 -12.31 3.85
CA GLU A 239 10.84 -12.38 5.31
C GLU A 239 11.02 -11.00 5.93
N PHE A 240 9.96 -10.51 6.58
CA PHE A 240 9.95 -9.29 7.38
C PHE A 240 10.10 -9.63 8.86
N GLY A 241 11.27 -9.33 9.42
CA GLY A 241 11.55 -9.53 10.84
C GLY A 241 13.03 -9.65 11.15
N GLY A 242 13.35 -9.62 12.44
CA GLY A 242 14.73 -9.43 12.91
C GLY A 242 15.06 -7.95 13.03
N GLY A 243 15.60 -7.54 14.19
CA GLY A 243 16.09 -6.18 14.45
C GLY A 243 15.17 -5.26 15.29
N GLY A 244 15.83 -4.34 16.01
CA GLY A 244 15.24 -3.14 16.63
C GLY A 244 14.65 -3.28 18.05
N ASP A 245 14.31 -2.13 18.63
CA ASP A 245 13.59 -1.94 19.90
C ASP A 245 12.06 -2.13 19.78
N GLY A 246 11.60 -2.52 18.57
CA GLY A 246 10.22 -2.80 18.25
C GLY A 246 9.37 -1.61 17.82
N PHE A 247 9.92 -0.40 17.71
CA PHE A 247 9.19 0.82 17.35
C PHE A 247 9.72 1.43 16.06
N TYR A 248 9.23 0.93 14.95
CA TYR A 248 9.56 1.43 13.61
C TYR A 248 8.36 1.28 12.69
N TRP A 249 8.46 1.90 11.52
CA TRP A 249 7.51 1.75 10.44
C TRP A 249 8.22 1.21 9.19
N ALA A 250 7.91 -0.03 8.83
CA ALA A 250 8.33 -0.61 7.57
C ALA A 250 7.29 -0.28 6.48
N ASN A 251 7.66 0.54 5.50
CA ASN A 251 6.83 0.88 4.35
C ASN A 251 7.42 0.25 3.09
N SER A 252 7.02 -0.98 2.76
CA SER A 252 7.65 -1.78 1.70
C SER A 252 6.86 -1.77 0.39
N VAL A 253 7.56 -1.81 -0.75
CA VAL A 253 6.95 -2.03 -2.06
C VAL A 253 7.67 -3.17 -2.78
N ALA A 254 6.91 -4.08 -3.38
CA ALA A 254 7.42 -5.07 -4.33
C ALA A 254 6.65 -4.95 -5.65
N GLU A 255 7.37 -4.82 -6.75
CA GLU A 255 6.84 -4.92 -8.12
C GLU A 255 7.32 -6.24 -8.73
N VAL A 256 6.41 -7.03 -9.30
CA VAL A 256 6.72 -8.32 -9.93
C VAL A 256 6.19 -8.30 -11.36
N ALA A 257 7.08 -8.19 -12.33
CA ALA A 257 6.79 -8.28 -13.74
C ALA A 257 7.09 -9.71 -14.23
N ILE A 258 6.06 -10.41 -14.69
CA ILE A 258 6.18 -11.78 -15.17
C ILE A 258 5.86 -11.80 -16.66
N GLY A 259 6.86 -12.13 -17.46
CA GLY A 259 6.76 -12.28 -18.90
C GLY A 259 5.92 -13.49 -19.31
N GLU A 260 5.73 -13.64 -20.61
CA GLU A 260 4.95 -14.74 -21.19
C GLU A 260 5.43 -16.11 -20.69
N GLY A 261 4.52 -16.95 -20.20
CA GLY A 261 4.85 -18.28 -19.69
C GLY A 261 5.75 -18.30 -18.45
N GLY A 262 6.12 -17.14 -17.89
CA GLY A 262 6.96 -17.03 -16.70
C GLY A 262 6.23 -17.51 -15.45
N ARG A 263 6.97 -17.98 -14.45
CA ARG A 263 6.42 -18.58 -13.22
C ARG A 263 7.11 -18.04 -11.98
N VAL A 264 6.32 -17.53 -11.05
CA VAL A 264 6.82 -17.04 -9.76
C VAL A 264 6.07 -17.73 -8.63
N SER A 265 6.81 -18.41 -7.76
CA SER A 265 6.32 -18.90 -6.46
C SER A 265 6.78 -17.91 -5.39
N HIS A 266 5.85 -17.27 -4.69
CA HIS A 266 6.13 -16.23 -3.72
C HIS A 266 5.67 -16.66 -2.32
N SER A 267 6.61 -16.85 -1.40
CA SER A 267 6.32 -17.03 0.02
C SER A 267 6.57 -15.72 0.75
N TYR A 268 5.60 -15.26 1.52
CA TYR A 268 5.69 -14.05 2.31
C TYR A 268 5.53 -14.38 3.78
N VAL A 269 6.47 -13.94 4.62
CA VAL A 269 6.48 -14.21 6.06
C VAL A 269 6.70 -12.92 6.82
N GLN A 270 5.71 -12.52 7.61
CA GLN A 270 5.75 -11.32 8.43
C GLN A 270 5.66 -11.67 9.92
N ARG A 271 6.75 -11.36 10.63
CA ARG A 271 6.97 -11.67 12.05
C ARG A 271 7.67 -10.53 12.80
N GLN A 272 7.47 -9.30 12.33
CA GLN A 272 8.01 -8.09 12.94
C GLN A 272 7.51 -7.87 14.37
N GLU A 273 8.25 -7.08 15.14
CA GLU A 273 7.97 -6.78 16.54
C GLU A 273 6.58 -6.19 16.77
N LEU A 274 5.94 -6.54 17.89
CA LEU A 274 4.55 -6.16 18.19
C LEU A 274 4.32 -4.65 18.42
N GLY A 275 5.37 -3.84 18.49
CA GLY A 275 5.29 -2.38 18.56
C GLY A 275 5.31 -1.67 17.20
N SER A 276 5.66 -2.40 16.13
CA SER A 276 5.97 -1.84 14.81
C SER A 276 4.71 -1.59 13.97
N ALA A 277 4.85 -0.73 12.96
CA ALA A 277 3.90 -0.59 11.87
C ALA A 277 4.47 -1.20 10.58
N HIS A 278 3.62 -1.85 9.81
CA HIS A 278 3.94 -2.41 8.51
C HIS A 278 2.89 -1.96 7.49
N THR A 279 3.34 -1.29 6.44
CA THR A 279 2.53 -1.03 5.25
C THR A 279 3.26 -1.61 4.07
N LYS A 280 2.56 -2.39 3.25
CA LYS A 280 3.15 -3.03 2.08
C LYS A 280 2.26 -2.88 0.87
N TRP A 281 2.91 -2.66 -0.26
CA TRP A 281 2.32 -2.89 -1.57
C TRP A 281 3.05 -4.02 -2.28
N THR A 282 2.28 -4.91 -2.90
CA THR A 282 2.78 -5.85 -3.90
C THR A 282 1.95 -5.67 -5.16
N LEU A 283 2.60 -5.21 -6.24
CA LEU A 283 2.01 -5.12 -7.56
C LEU A 283 2.57 -6.24 -8.43
N VAL A 284 1.71 -7.07 -9.00
CA VAL A 284 2.08 -8.16 -9.89
C VAL A 284 1.46 -7.93 -11.25
N ARG A 285 2.28 -7.94 -12.30
CA ARG A 285 1.86 -7.82 -13.70
C ARG A 285 2.16 -9.15 -14.40
N GLN A 286 1.10 -9.86 -14.78
CA GLN A 286 1.16 -11.18 -15.38
C GLN A 286 0.97 -11.10 -16.90
N GLY A 287 1.99 -11.48 -17.67
CA GLY A 287 1.90 -11.67 -19.12
C GLY A 287 1.16 -12.96 -19.51
N LEU A 288 0.93 -13.14 -20.82
CA LEU A 288 0.29 -14.32 -21.42
C LEU A 288 0.77 -15.63 -20.79
N SER A 289 -0.15 -16.52 -20.42
CA SER A 289 0.16 -17.88 -19.91
C SER A 289 1.08 -17.93 -18.68
N SER A 290 1.30 -16.81 -17.98
CA SER A 290 2.17 -16.77 -16.80
C SER A 290 1.47 -17.29 -15.55
N THR A 291 2.25 -17.74 -14.57
CA THR A 291 1.77 -18.25 -13.29
C THR A 291 2.34 -17.44 -12.12
N TYR A 292 1.47 -17.02 -11.20
CA TYR A 292 1.86 -16.42 -9.93
C TYR A 292 1.20 -17.15 -8.78
N GLU A 293 2.00 -17.61 -7.83
CA GLU A 293 1.53 -18.20 -6.58
C GLU A 293 2.03 -17.36 -5.41
N LEU A 294 1.15 -17.02 -4.47
CA LEU A 294 1.50 -16.36 -3.22
C LEU A 294 1.00 -17.17 -2.03
N VAL A 295 1.90 -17.45 -1.08
CA VAL A 295 1.58 -17.93 0.25
C VAL A 295 2.03 -16.90 1.28
N GLU A 296 1.08 -16.20 1.90
CA GLU A 296 1.33 -15.19 2.93
C GLU A 296 1.05 -15.72 4.34
N ILE A 297 2.00 -15.51 5.26
CA ILE A 297 1.82 -15.73 6.70
C ILE A 297 2.17 -14.44 7.44
N SER A 298 1.21 -13.90 8.18
CA SER A 298 1.34 -12.62 8.87
C SER A 298 0.90 -12.74 10.32
N THR A 299 1.83 -12.43 11.23
CA THR A 299 1.65 -12.60 12.69
C THR A 299 2.28 -11.48 13.52
N GLY A 300 3.04 -10.57 12.91
CA GLY A 300 3.79 -9.52 13.58
C GLY A 300 3.17 -8.13 13.45
N GLY A 301 3.80 -7.13 14.07
CA GLY A 301 3.39 -5.72 13.98
C GLY A 301 2.13 -5.37 14.78
N LYS A 302 2.10 -4.16 15.34
CA LYS A 302 0.89 -3.59 15.97
C LYS A 302 -0.16 -3.25 14.91
N LEU A 303 0.30 -2.70 13.79
CA LEU A 303 -0.47 -2.39 12.60
C LEU A 303 0.25 -3.05 11.43
N SER A 304 -0.44 -3.91 10.69
CA SER A 304 0.05 -4.47 9.44
C SER A 304 -1.03 -4.30 8.39
N ARG A 305 -0.68 -3.68 7.26
CA ARG A 305 -1.52 -3.60 6.07
C ARG A 305 -0.73 -4.05 4.86
N HIS A 306 -1.26 -5.02 4.12
CA HIS A 306 -0.75 -5.45 2.83
C HIS A 306 -1.79 -5.14 1.74
N ASN A 307 -1.43 -4.27 0.80
CA ASN A 307 -2.17 -4.03 -0.43
C ASN A 307 -1.56 -4.91 -1.54
N LEU A 308 -2.26 -5.95 -1.96
CA LEU A 308 -1.87 -6.88 -3.02
C LEU A 308 -2.68 -6.60 -4.28
N HIS A 309 -2.04 -6.14 -5.34
CA HIS A 309 -2.68 -5.85 -6.62
C HIS A 309 -2.11 -6.76 -7.69
N ILE A 310 -2.95 -7.59 -8.29
CA ILE A 310 -2.61 -8.48 -9.41
C ILE A 310 -3.30 -7.99 -10.68
N GLN A 311 -2.52 -7.77 -11.73
CA GLN A 311 -2.98 -7.42 -13.08
C GLN A 311 -2.70 -8.57 -14.02
N GLN A 312 -3.74 -9.25 -14.50
CA GLN A 312 -3.61 -10.25 -15.56
C GLN A 312 -3.67 -9.52 -16.91
N LEU A 313 -2.51 -9.21 -17.49
CA LEU A 313 -2.32 -8.42 -18.72
C LEU A 313 -2.23 -9.29 -19.98
N GLY A 314 -2.57 -10.57 -19.87
CA GLY A 314 -2.59 -11.51 -20.98
C GLY A 314 -3.52 -12.69 -20.67
N PRO A 315 -3.96 -13.43 -21.71
CA PRO A 315 -4.87 -14.55 -21.51
C PRO A 315 -4.16 -15.75 -20.87
N ASP A 316 -4.95 -16.74 -20.46
CA ASP A 316 -4.45 -18.04 -19.95
C ASP A 316 -3.53 -17.92 -18.71
N THR A 317 -3.62 -16.80 -17.98
CA THR A 317 -2.87 -16.55 -16.74
C THR A 317 -3.43 -17.34 -15.55
N VAL A 318 -2.56 -17.72 -14.63
CA VAL A 318 -2.91 -18.47 -13.42
C VAL A 318 -2.45 -17.69 -12.20
N THR A 319 -3.36 -17.44 -11.26
CA THR A 319 -3.06 -16.79 -9.97
C THR A 319 -3.58 -17.66 -8.82
N GLU A 320 -2.71 -18.07 -7.90
CA GLU A 320 -3.11 -18.76 -6.68
C GLU A 320 -2.65 -17.96 -5.45
N LEU A 321 -3.59 -17.54 -4.60
CA LEU A 321 -3.31 -16.77 -3.40
C LEU A 321 -3.79 -17.54 -2.17
N SER A 322 -2.90 -17.75 -1.22
CA SER A 322 -3.21 -18.32 0.09
C SER A 322 -2.68 -17.40 1.19
N SER A 323 -3.50 -17.05 2.17
CA SER A 323 -3.04 -16.29 3.34
C SER A 323 -3.44 -16.92 4.66
N PHE A 324 -2.57 -16.76 5.65
CA PHE A 324 -2.85 -17.04 7.05
C PHE A 324 -2.47 -15.83 7.92
N HIS A 325 -3.47 -15.18 8.50
CA HIS A 325 -3.30 -14.05 9.39
C HIS A 325 -3.72 -14.44 10.81
N MET A 326 -2.85 -14.21 11.80
CA MET A 326 -3.19 -14.45 13.20
C MET A 326 -2.86 -13.26 14.07
N SER A 327 -3.88 -12.57 14.57
CA SER A 327 -3.70 -11.48 15.51
C SER A 327 -3.67 -11.97 16.95
N ARG A 328 -2.80 -11.34 17.74
CA ARG A 328 -2.70 -11.47 19.20
C ARG A 328 -2.82 -10.09 19.83
N SER A 329 -3.19 -10.04 21.11
CA SER A 329 -3.29 -8.78 21.86
C SER A 329 -4.11 -7.71 21.11
N ASP A 330 -3.57 -6.52 20.88
CA ASP A 330 -4.21 -5.38 20.21
C ASP A 330 -3.71 -5.14 18.77
N GLN A 331 -3.22 -6.19 18.09
CA GLN A 331 -2.77 -6.09 16.70
C GLN A 331 -3.94 -5.88 15.73
N LEU A 332 -3.68 -5.12 14.67
CA LEU A 332 -4.48 -5.05 13.46
C LEU A 332 -3.68 -5.63 12.29
N LEU A 333 -4.15 -6.73 11.71
CA LEU A 333 -3.61 -7.31 10.49
C LEU A 333 -4.64 -7.14 9.37
N ASP A 334 -4.24 -6.57 8.24
CA ASP A 334 -5.15 -6.11 7.21
C ASP A 334 -4.60 -6.48 5.82
N LEU A 335 -5.32 -7.34 5.10
CA LEU A 335 -4.99 -7.73 3.73
C LEU A 335 -6.06 -7.20 2.78
N HIS A 336 -5.66 -6.30 1.89
CA HIS A 336 -6.46 -5.86 0.75
C HIS A 336 -5.94 -6.52 -0.52
N SER A 337 -6.76 -7.31 -1.20
CA SER A 337 -6.45 -7.85 -2.52
C SER A 337 -7.28 -7.18 -3.61
N LYS A 338 -6.65 -6.80 -4.71
CA LYS A 338 -7.30 -6.38 -5.96
C LYS A 338 -6.79 -7.27 -7.09
N LEU A 339 -7.71 -7.87 -7.83
CA LEU A 339 -7.40 -8.72 -8.97
C LEU A 339 -8.14 -8.18 -10.20
N GLU A 340 -7.37 -7.77 -11.21
CA GLU A 340 -7.86 -7.30 -12.50
C GLU A 340 -7.75 -8.43 -13.52
N LEU A 341 -8.90 -8.89 -14.00
CA LEU A 341 -9.07 -9.96 -14.98
C LEU A 341 -9.46 -9.34 -16.32
N ASP A 342 -8.43 -8.90 -17.06
CA ASP A 342 -8.59 -8.13 -18.28
C ASP A 342 -8.50 -8.97 -19.55
N HIS A 343 -8.25 -10.28 -19.43
CA HIS A 343 -8.06 -11.15 -20.58
C HIS A 343 -8.80 -12.48 -20.42
N PRO A 344 -9.16 -13.14 -21.54
CA PRO A 344 -9.93 -14.37 -21.50
C PRO A 344 -9.13 -15.53 -20.90
N ARG A 345 -9.84 -16.49 -20.30
CA ARG A 345 -9.28 -17.74 -19.75
C ARG A 345 -8.24 -17.55 -18.63
N GLY A 346 -8.20 -16.36 -18.04
CA GLY A 346 -7.54 -16.16 -16.76
C GLY A 346 -8.19 -17.01 -15.66
N TYR A 347 -7.37 -17.59 -14.80
CA TYR A 347 -7.79 -18.34 -13.62
C TYR A 347 -7.23 -17.69 -12.38
N ALA A 348 -8.08 -17.58 -11.35
CA ALA A 348 -7.63 -17.17 -10.03
C ALA A 348 -8.31 -17.94 -8.90
N ARG A 349 -7.53 -18.31 -7.88
CA ARG A 349 -8.02 -18.94 -6.66
C ARG A 349 -7.46 -18.23 -5.44
N GLN A 350 -8.34 -17.91 -4.49
CA GLN A 350 -7.98 -17.21 -3.26
C GLN A 350 -8.47 -17.99 -2.03
N LEU A 351 -7.57 -18.27 -1.09
CA LEU A 351 -7.85 -18.91 0.20
C LEU A 351 -7.31 -18.02 1.33
N HIS A 352 -8.19 -17.50 2.18
CA HIS A 352 -7.78 -16.63 3.29
C HIS A 352 -8.23 -17.23 4.61
N LYS A 353 -7.27 -17.53 5.48
CA LYS A 353 -7.52 -18.08 6.82
C LYS A 353 -7.10 -17.07 7.88
N CYS A 354 -8.00 -16.80 8.82
CA CYS A 354 -7.75 -15.80 9.85
C CYS A 354 -8.05 -16.34 11.24
N VAL A 355 -7.19 -16.02 12.21
CA VAL A 355 -7.36 -16.36 13.63
C VAL A 355 -7.22 -15.10 14.49
N VAL A 356 -8.22 -14.84 15.32
CA VAL A 356 -8.17 -13.76 16.33
C VAL A 356 -8.08 -14.39 17.71
N SER A 357 -6.92 -14.27 18.36
CA SER A 357 -6.64 -14.93 19.65
C SER A 357 -6.97 -14.09 20.88
N HIS A 358 -7.25 -12.78 20.70
CA HIS A 358 -7.58 -11.86 21.79
C HIS A 358 -8.67 -10.87 21.35
N SER A 359 -9.53 -10.44 22.27
CA SER A 359 -10.71 -9.61 21.96
C SER A 359 -10.39 -8.20 21.47
N SER A 360 -9.18 -7.71 21.72
CA SER A 360 -8.70 -6.41 21.20
C SER A 360 -8.00 -6.52 19.85
N GLY A 361 -7.75 -7.74 19.37
CA GLY A 361 -7.08 -7.97 18.09
C GLY A 361 -8.08 -7.89 16.94
N LYS A 362 -7.57 -7.59 15.75
CA LYS A 362 -8.38 -7.48 14.54
C LYS A 362 -7.62 -8.07 13.35
N VAL A 363 -8.35 -8.83 12.54
CA VAL A 363 -7.90 -9.27 11.22
C VAL A 363 -8.93 -8.81 10.21
N VAL A 364 -8.47 -8.17 9.13
CA VAL A 364 -9.28 -7.66 8.03
C VAL A 364 -8.83 -8.35 6.75
N PHE A 365 -9.80 -8.78 5.95
CA PHE A 365 -9.59 -9.19 4.59
C PHE A 365 -10.62 -8.48 3.71
N ASP A 366 -10.13 -7.74 2.71
CA ASP A 366 -10.92 -7.05 1.71
C ASP A 366 -10.45 -7.51 0.33
N GLY A 367 -11.33 -8.18 -0.41
CA GLY A 367 -11.01 -8.78 -1.69
C GLY A 367 -11.86 -8.20 -2.81
N ASN A 368 -11.23 -7.53 -3.76
CA ASN A 368 -11.83 -6.96 -4.94
C ASN A 368 -11.42 -7.75 -6.19
N ILE A 369 -12.41 -8.13 -7.01
CA ILE A 369 -12.16 -8.78 -8.30
C ILE A 369 -12.89 -7.98 -9.37
N GLN A 370 -12.11 -7.38 -10.26
CA GLN A 370 -12.59 -6.64 -11.41
C GLN A 370 -12.47 -7.53 -12.64
N VAL A 371 -13.57 -7.68 -13.38
CA VAL A 371 -13.60 -8.43 -14.65
C VAL A 371 -14.00 -7.45 -15.75
N ASN A 372 -13.08 -7.16 -16.66
CA ASN A 372 -13.37 -6.23 -17.76
C ASN A 372 -14.13 -6.96 -18.89
N ARG A 373 -15.35 -6.52 -19.17
CA ARG A 373 -16.32 -7.20 -20.05
C ARG A 373 -15.99 -7.12 -21.55
N GLU A 374 -15.12 -6.21 -21.97
CA GLU A 374 -14.80 -5.98 -23.39
C GLU A 374 -14.14 -7.20 -24.07
N PHE A 375 -13.58 -8.14 -23.30
CA PHE A 375 -12.82 -9.27 -23.84
C PHE A 375 -13.62 -10.56 -24.04
N GLY A 376 -14.95 -10.50 -24.04
CA GLY A 376 -15.83 -11.57 -24.52
C GLY A 376 -15.64 -12.90 -23.77
N VAL A 377 -16.36 -13.08 -22.66
CA VAL A 377 -16.20 -14.26 -21.78
C VAL A 377 -16.84 -15.50 -22.41
N PRO A 378 -16.02 -16.52 -22.75
CA PRO A 378 -16.33 -17.84 -22.21
C PRO A 378 -15.12 -18.32 -21.39
N ARG A 379 -15.33 -18.47 -20.07
CA ARG A 379 -14.46 -19.19 -19.09
C ARG A 379 -13.32 -18.43 -18.41
N THR A 380 -13.53 -17.19 -17.97
CA THR A 380 -12.73 -16.65 -16.84
C THR A 380 -13.31 -17.20 -15.54
N LEU A 381 -12.49 -17.87 -14.72
CA LEU A 381 -12.91 -18.50 -13.47
C LEU A 381 -12.17 -17.88 -12.30
N SER A 382 -12.92 -17.33 -11.34
CA SER A 382 -12.35 -16.87 -10.08
C SER A 382 -13.14 -17.43 -8.90
N LYS A 383 -12.44 -17.91 -7.87
CA LYS A 383 -13.04 -18.45 -6.65
C LYS A 383 -12.30 -17.92 -5.41
N THR A 384 -13.05 -17.33 -4.48
CA THR A 384 -12.55 -16.82 -3.20
C THR A 384 -13.22 -17.57 -2.05
N ASN A 385 -12.42 -18.18 -1.16
CA ASN A 385 -12.90 -18.90 0.02
C ASN A 385 -12.25 -18.36 1.31
N PRO A 386 -12.82 -17.33 1.96
CA PRO A 386 -12.36 -16.91 3.28
C PRO A 386 -12.87 -17.85 4.38
N SER A 387 -12.08 -18.10 5.42
CA SER A 387 -12.44 -18.94 6.58
C SER A 387 -11.87 -18.35 7.88
N TYR A 388 -12.69 -18.27 8.93
CA TYR A 388 -12.34 -17.60 10.19
C TYR A 388 -12.51 -18.53 11.39
N SER A 389 -11.61 -18.44 12.37
CA SER A 389 -11.71 -19.17 13.64
C SER A 389 -11.39 -18.28 14.83
N TYR A 390 -12.16 -18.42 15.91
CA TYR A 390 -12.03 -17.62 17.13
C TYR A 390 -11.74 -18.51 18.33
N PHE A 391 -10.82 -18.07 19.18
CA PHE A 391 -10.59 -18.67 20.49
C PHE A 391 -10.72 -17.58 21.56
N SER A 392 -11.82 -17.60 22.32
CA SER A 392 -11.98 -16.76 23.51
C SER A 392 -12.02 -17.63 24.75
N LYS A 393 -11.21 -17.31 25.77
CA LYS A 393 -11.25 -17.98 27.08
C LYS A 393 -12.36 -17.47 28.01
N ARG A 394 -13.24 -16.55 27.59
CA ARG A 394 -14.45 -16.14 28.35
C ARG A 394 -15.59 -15.78 27.40
N GLY A 395 -16.80 -16.21 27.72
CA GLY A 395 -18.02 -16.05 26.92
C GLY A 395 -18.45 -14.59 26.70
N PHE A 396 -17.71 -13.86 25.87
CA PHE A 396 -18.13 -12.60 25.28
C PHE A 396 -18.48 -12.84 23.81
N PRO A 397 -19.58 -12.28 23.29
CA PRO A 397 -19.93 -12.44 21.90
C PRO A 397 -18.85 -11.77 21.02
N PRO A 398 -18.39 -12.44 19.94
CA PRO A 398 -17.45 -11.84 19.00
C PRO A 398 -18.08 -10.59 18.38
N LYS A 399 -17.34 -9.47 18.36
CA LYS A 399 -17.70 -8.31 17.53
C LYS A 399 -17.60 -8.72 16.05
N PRO A 400 -18.50 -8.22 15.17
CA PRO A 400 -18.61 -8.71 13.80
C PRO A 400 -17.33 -8.50 13.00
N ILE A 401 -16.91 -9.55 12.28
CA ILE A 401 -16.14 -9.43 11.04
C ILE A 401 -17.16 -9.13 9.94
N GLU A 402 -16.98 -8.02 9.22
CA GLU A 402 -17.75 -7.72 8.01
C GLU A 402 -16.90 -8.16 6.81
N LEU A 403 -17.42 -9.14 6.07
CA LEU A 403 -16.92 -9.54 4.76
C LEU A 403 -17.52 -8.61 3.71
N HIS A 404 -16.68 -7.95 2.93
CA HIS A 404 -17.08 -7.32 1.67
C HIS A 404 -16.29 -7.99 0.55
N GLY A 405 -16.88 -8.99 -0.09
CA GLY A 405 -16.45 -9.44 -1.41
C GLY A 405 -17.30 -8.72 -2.43
N ILE A 406 -16.80 -7.65 -3.03
CA ILE A 406 -17.49 -7.00 -4.14
C ILE A 406 -16.96 -7.64 -5.42
N VAL A 407 -17.76 -8.53 -6.02
CA VAL A 407 -17.61 -8.87 -7.44
C VAL A 407 -18.27 -7.73 -8.21
N GLY A 408 -17.47 -6.70 -8.50
CA GLY A 408 -17.91 -5.55 -9.28
C GLY A 408 -17.80 -5.87 -10.76
N ALA A 409 -18.93 -5.96 -11.45
CA ALA A 409 -18.96 -5.97 -12.90
C ALA A 409 -19.38 -4.57 -13.35
N ASN A 410 -18.44 -3.78 -13.86
CA ASN A 410 -18.77 -2.56 -14.60
C ASN A 410 -19.17 -2.96 -16.03
#